data_AF-A0A7J8UNB0-F1
#
_entry.id   AF-A0A7J8UNB0-F1
#
_cell.length_a   1.000
_cell.length_b   1.000
_cell.length_c   1.000
_cell.angle_alpha   90.00
_cell.angle_beta   90.00
_cell.angle_gamma   90.00
#
_symmetry.space_group_name_H-M   'P 1'
#
loop_
_entity.id
_entity.type
_entity.pdbx_description
1 polymer ?
#
loop_
_entity_poly.entity_id
_entity_poly.type
_entity_poly.pdbx_seq_one_letter_code
_entity_poly.pdbx_strand_id
1 'polypeptide(L)'
;MLFGTIVGSLADKQGRRRACVTYCITYILSCITKHSPQYKILMVGRVLGGIATSLLFSAFESWLVAEHNKRGFEQQWLSLTFSKAIFLGNGLVAILAGLFGNVLVDSLSLGPVAPFDAAAIFLAIGMAIILSSWTENFGDPSENKDLLTQFRGAAVAIASDEKIALLGAIQSLFEGSMYTFVFLWTPALSPNDEEIPHGFIFATFMLASMLGSSLASRLMARSSPR
;
A
#
# COMPACT_ATOMS: atom_id res chain seq x y z
N MET A 1 -1.03 2.22 -11.49
CA MET A 1 0.38 2.36 -11.10
C MET A 1 1.19 3.17 -12.11
N LEU A 2 0.84 4.43 -12.40
CA LEU A 2 1.61 5.24 -13.38
C LEU A 2 2.88 5.85 -12.75
N PHE A 3 2.79 6.29 -11.50
CA PHE A 3 3.93 6.91 -10.80
C PHE A 3 4.86 5.88 -10.13
N GLY A 4 4.40 4.64 -9.89
CA GLY A 4 5.17 3.61 -9.17
C GLY A 4 6.54 3.29 -9.73
N THR A 5 6.64 3.10 -11.04
CA THR A 5 7.90 2.75 -11.72
C THR A 5 8.90 3.90 -11.70
N ILE A 6 8.43 5.13 -11.97
CA ILE A 6 9.26 6.34 -11.93
C ILE A 6 9.71 6.63 -10.50
N VAL A 7 8.78 6.59 -9.55
CA VAL A 7 9.04 6.92 -8.16
C VAL A 7 9.93 5.89 -7.47
N GLY A 8 9.77 4.60 -7.77
CA GLY A 8 10.68 3.54 -7.30
C GLY A 8 12.10 3.74 -7.82
N SER A 9 12.27 4.02 -9.13
CA SER A 9 13.58 4.30 -9.70
C SER A 9 14.25 5.57 -9.13
N LEU A 10 13.44 6.58 -8.78
CA LEU A 10 13.92 7.80 -8.16
C LEU A 10 14.32 7.56 -6.70
N ALA A 11 13.58 6.72 -5.97
CA ALA A 11 13.90 6.30 -4.62
C ALA A 11 15.26 5.60 -4.55
N ASP A 12 15.59 4.77 -5.53
CA ASP A 12 16.89 4.09 -5.62
C ASP A 12 18.06 5.08 -5.80
N LYS A 13 17.85 6.19 -6.53
CA LYS A 13 18.88 7.22 -6.77
C LYS A 13 19.03 8.21 -5.63
N GLN A 14 17.91 8.64 -5.03
CA GLN A 14 17.90 9.72 -4.04
C GLN A 14 17.97 9.22 -2.60
N GLY A 15 17.82 7.91 -2.38
CA GLY A 15 17.85 7.26 -1.07
C GLY A 15 16.49 6.72 -0.68
N ARG A 16 16.42 5.45 -0.29
CA ARG A 16 15.15 4.77 -0.01
C ARG A 16 14.53 5.22 1.31
N ARG A 17 15.34 5.65 2.30
CA ARG A 17 14.79 6.24 3.54
C ARG A 17 14.12 7.57 3.25
N ARG A 18 14.74 8.42 2.43
CA ARG A 18 14.12 9.68 1.97
C ARG A 18 12.83 9.44 1.21
N ALA A 19 12.75 8.38 0.41
CA ALA A 19 11.52 7.99 -0.27
C ALA A 19 10.41 7.60 0.73
N CYS A 20 10.72 6.82 1.77
CA CYS A 20 9.77 6.50 2.84
C CYS A 20 9.31 7.74 3.63
N VAL A 21 10.20 8.71 3.86
CA VAL A 21 9.84 9.99 4.48
C VAL A 21 8.95 10.82 3.54
N THR A 22 9.26 10.82 2.25
CA THR A 22 8.45 11.49 1.22
C THR A 22 7.03 10.90 1.17
N TYR A 23 6.89 9.59 1.36
CA TYR A 23 5.60 8.94 1.53
C TYR A 23 4.81 9.55 2.69
N CYS A 24 5.40 9.64 3.88
CA CYS A 24 4.74 10.21 5.05
C CYS A 24 4.30 11.65 4.77
N ILE A 25 5.18 12.49 4.23
CA ILE A 25 4.88 13.90 3.94
C ILE A 25 3.75 14.03 2.91
N THR A 26 3.86 13.33 1.78
CA THR A 26 2.87 13.41 0.70
C THR A 26 1.50 12.89 1.12
N TYR A 27 1.45 11.84 1.95
CA TYR A 27 0.18 11.33 2.47
C TYR A 27 -0.43 12.24 3.55
N ILE A 28 0.38 12.81 4.46
CA ILE A 28 -0.10 13.81 5.43
C ILE A 28 -0.69 15.02 4.69
N LEU A 29 -0.02 15.52 3.65
CA LEU A 29 -0.55 16.61 2.81
C LEU A 29 -1.86 16.20 2.14
N SER A 30 -1.96 14.97 1.63
CA SER A 30 -3.21 14.41 1.09
C SER A 30 -4.33 14.40 2.14
N CYS A 31 -4.06 14.02 3.40
CA CYS A 31 -5.05 14.11 4.48
C CYS A 31 -5.48 15.56 4.74
N ILE A 32 -4.54 16.51 4.82
CA ILE A 32 -4.83 17.93 5.09
C ILE A 32 -5.76 18.52 4.02
N THR A 33 -5.62 18.13 2.75
CA THR A 33 -6.51 18.62 1.68
C THR A 33 -7.99 18.30 1.91
N LYS A 34 -8.32 17.29 2.73
CA LYS A 34 -9.71 16.90 3.05
C LYS A 34 -10.46 17.93 3.89
N HIS A 35 -9.75 18.84 4.55
CA HIS A 35 -10.35 19.97 5.27
C HIS A 35 -10.84 21.09 4.33
N SER A 36 -10.47 21.05 3.05
CA SER A 36 -10.89 22.06 2.09
C SER A 36 -12.14 21.62 1.31
N PRO A 37 -13.17 22.48 1.20
CA PRO A 37 -14.35 22.19 0.38
C PRO A 37 -14.09 22.38 -1.13
N GLN A 38 -12.93 22.90 -1.53
CA GLN A 38 -12.65 23.22 -2.93
C GLN A 38 -12.25 21.97 -3.72
N TYR A 39 -13.03 21.63 -4.74
CA TYR A 39 -12.79 20.46 -5.60
C TYR A 39 -11.36 20.38 -6.14
N LYS A 40 -10.78 21.51 -6.58
CA LYS A 40 -9.39 21.56 -7.08
C LYS A 40 -8.37 21.10 -6.03
N ILE A 41 -8.57 21.48 -4.76
CA ILE A 41 -7.68 21.09 -3.65
C ILE A 41 -7.84 19.60 -3.35
N LEU A 42 -9.07 19.07 -3.38
CA LEU A 42 -9.34 17.65 -3.23
C LEU A 42 -8.72 16.81 -4.36
N MET A 43 -8.68 17.33 -5.58
CA MET A 43 -8.01 16.70 -6.72
C MET A 43 -6.50 16.65 -6.55
N VAL A 44 -5.89 17.71 -6.04
CA VAL A 44 -4.45 17.70 -5.67
C VAL A 44 -4.19 16.64 -4.60
N GLY A 45 -5.06 16.55 -3.58
CA GLY A 45 -5.00 15.50 -2.56
C GLY A 45 -5.03 14.09 -3.16
N ARG A 46 -5.90 13.84 -4.13
CA ARG A 46 -5.97 12.54 -4.83
C ARG A 46 -4.68 12.21 -5.58
N VAL A 47 -4.06 13.18 -6.24
CA VAL A 47 -2.77 12.99 -6.91
C VAL A 47 -1.66 12.69 -5.90
N LEU A 48 -1.58 13.47 -4.81
CA LEU A 48 -0.62 13.24 -3.73
C LEU A 48 -0.79 11.87 -3.07
N GLY A 49 -2.03 11.46 -2.80
CA GLY A 49 -2.36 10.14 -2.30
C GLY A 49 -1.89 9.02 -3.25
N GLY A 50 -2.08 9.18 -4.56
CA GLY A 50 -1.60 8.22 -5.55
C GLY A 50 -0.07 8.09 -5.61
N ILE A 51 0.65 9.21 -5.45
CA ILE A 51 2.12 9.21 -5.33
C ILE A 51 2.55 8.51 -4.05
N ALA A 52 1.89 8.81 -2.93
CA ALA A 52 2.16 8.17 -1.65
C ALA A 52 1.93 6.65 -1.72
N THR A 53 0.80 6.18 -2.25
CA THR A 53 0.54 4.75 -2.44
C THR A 53 1.62 4.08 -3.31
N SER A 54 2.11 4.78 -4.33
CA SER A 54 3.20 4.30 -5.17
C SER A 54 4.51 4.13 -4.39
N LEU A 55 4.83 5.06 -3.47
CA LEU A 55 5.98 4.95 -2.57
C LEU A 55 5.82 3.83 -1.54
N LEU A 56 4.61 3.66 -0.99
CA LEU A 56 4.31 2.67 0.04
C LEU A 56 4.66 1.26 -0.43
N PHE A 57 4.24 0.89 -1.65
CA PHE A 57 4.47 -0.43 -2.21
C PHE A 57 5.86 -0.63 -2.84
N SER A 58 6.71 0.40 -2.90
CA SER A 58 8.03 0.29 -3.54
C SER A 58 9.19 0.57 -2.59
N ALA A 59 9.18 1.70 -1.90
CA ALA A 59 10.33 2.18 -1.12
C ALA A 59 10.58 1.36 0.15
N PHE A 60 9.51 0.98 0.88
CA PHE A 60 9.61 0.27 2.14
C PHE A 60 10.18 -1.14 1.98
N GLU A 61 9.65 -1.91 1.03
CA GLU A 61 10.14 -3.26 0.74
C GLU A 61 11.58 -3.22 0.24
N SER A 62 11.89 -2.30 -0.67
CA SER A 62 13.24 -2.13 -1.21
C SER A 62 14.24 -1.76 -0.13
N TRP A 63 13.87 -0.88 0.82
CA TRP A 63 14.75 -0.53 1.94
C TRP A 63 15.01 -1.75 2.83
N LEU A 64 13.97 -2.53 3.16
CA LEU A 64 14.09 -3.71 4.01
C LEU A 64 14.97 -4.78 3.37
N VAL A 65 14.78 -5.06 2.09
CA VAL A 65 15.57 -6.06 1.34
C VAL A 65 17.06 -5.68 1.34
N ALA A 66 17.39 -4.41 1.07
CA ALA A 66 18.78 -3.96 1.06
C ALA A 66 19.42 -4.05 2.44
N GLU A 67 18.74 -3.60 3.50
CA GLU A 67 19.28 -3.63 4.85
C GLU A 67 19.42 -5.07 5.38
N HIS A 68 18.47 -5.96 5.05
CA HIS A 68 18.52 -7.38 5.38
C HIS A 68 19.74 -8.07 4.76
N ASN A 69 19.97 -7.84 3.46
CA ASN A 69 21.12 -8.38 2.75
C ASN A 69 22.44 -7.79 3.25
N LYS A 70 22.48 -6.48 3.53
CA LYS A 70 23.67 -5.79 4.07
C LYS A 70 24.10 -6.34 5.42
N ARG A 71 23.14 -6.77 6.25
CA ARG A 71 23.41 -7.37 7.56
C ARG A 71 23.73 -8.86 7.50
N GLY A 72 23.66 -9.48 6.31
CA GLY A 72 23.97 -10.89 6.11
C GLY A 72 22.99 -11.85 6.78
N PHE A 73 21.73 -11.42 6.97
CA PHE A 73 20.70 -12.29 7.56
C PHE A 73 20.21 -13.35 6.58
N GLU A 74 19.72 -14.47 7.10
CA GLU A 74 19.18 -15.56 6.28
C GLU A 74 17.96 -15.13 5.46
N GLN A 75 17.88 -15.57 4.20
CA GLN A 75 16.79 -15.22 3.29
C GLN A 75 15.41 -15.69 3.81
N GLN A 76 15.37 -16.78 4.57
CA GLN A 76 14.13 -17.30 5.16
C GLN A 76 13.47 -16.29 6.12
N TRP A 77 14.26 -15.50 6.85
CA TRP A 77 13.74 -14.51 7.79
C TRP A 77 13.12 -13.31 7.07
N LEU A 78 13.61 -12.97 5.88
CA LEU A 78 13.02 -11.92 5.04
C LEU A 78 11.61 -12.33 4.59
N SER A 79 11.46 -13.54 4.05
CA SER A 79 10.16 -14.08 3.64
C SER A 79 9.18 -14.17 4.83
N LEU A 80 9.66 -14.58 6.01
CA LEU A 80 8.85 -14.61 7.23
C LEU A 80 8.42 -13.20 7.66
N THR A 81 9.29 -12.22 7.54
CA THR A 81 9.00 -10.82 7.89
C THR A 81 7.92 -10.25 6.99
N PHE A 82 8.03 -10.43 5.67
CA PHE A 82 6.99 -10.00 4.73
C PHE A 82 5.66 -10.72 4.96
N SER A 83 5.69 -12.03 5.21
CA SER A 83 4.48 -12.81 5.53
C SER A 83 3.78 -12.27 6.79
N LYS A 84 4.54 -12.00 7.87
CA LYS A 84 4.00 -11.38 9.09
C LYS A 84 3.47 -9.97 8.83
N ALA A 85 4.18 -9.16 8.04
CA ALA A 85 3.77 -7.80 7.71
C ALA A 85 2.46 -7.77 6.93
N ILE A 86 2.27 -8.67 5.96
CA ILE A 86 1.00 -8.79 5.21
C ILE A 86 -0.12 -9.30 6.11
N PHE A 87 0.11 -10.37 6.88
CA PHE A 87 -0.93 -10.96 7.71
C PHE A 87 -1.39 -10.02 8.84
N LEU A 88 -0.45 -9.45 9.58
CA LEU A 88 -0.75 -8.55 10.70
C LEU A 88 -1.11 -7.14 10.20
N GLY A 89 -0.38 -6.61 9.23
CA GLY A 89 -0.60 -5.26 8.69
C GLY A 89 -1.84 -5.20 7.81
N ASN A 90 -1.81 -5.82 6.63
CA ASN A 90 -2.90 -5.68 5.67
C ASN A 90 -4.20 -6.33 6.17
N GLY A 91 -4.10 -7.37 7.00
CA GLY A 91 -5.27 -8.01 7.60
C GLY A 91 -5.72 -7.33 8.91
N LEU A 92 -5.04 -7.66 10.00
CA LEU A 92 -5.48 -7.30 11.35
C LEU A 92 -5.53 -5.78 11.57
N VAL A 93 -4.48 -5.04 11.19
CA VAL A 93 -4.45 -3.58 11.35
C VAL A 93 -5.53 -2.91 10.50
N ALA A 94 -5.87 -3.44 9.32
CA ALA A 94 -6.97 -2.90 8.52
C ALA A 94 -8.35 -3.07 9.18
N ILE A 95 -8.60 -4.23 9.81
CA ILE A 95 -9.83 -4.46 10.60
C ILE A 95 -9.91 -3.46 11.76
N LEU A 96 -8.83 -3.35 12.54
CA LEU A 96 -8.76 -2.45 13.69
C LEU A 96 -8.90 -0.98 13.25
N ALA A 97 -8.30 -0.59 12.12
CA ALA A 97 -8.42 0.75 11.57
C ALA A 97 -9.86 1.06 11.12
N GLY A 98 -10.57 0.10 10.54
CA GLY A 98 -12.00 0.24 10.18
C GLY A 98 -12.88 0.46 11.42
N LEU A 99 -12.68 -0.34 12.46
CA LEU A 99 -13.39 -0.19 13.74
C LEU A 99 -13.05 1.14 14.43
N PHE A 100 -11.77 1.52 14.45
CA PHE A 100 -11.32 2.79 15.02
C PHE A 100 -11.90 3.99 14.28
N GLY A 101 -11.93 3.95 12.94
CA GLY A 101 -12.60 4.94 12.11
C GLY A 101 -14.09 5.07 12.44
N ASN A 102 -14.78 3.94 12.65
CA ASN A 102 -16.18 3.92 13.06
C ASN A 102 -16.41 4.62 14.40
N VAL A 103 -15.54 4.36 15.39
CA VAL A 103 -15.62 5.01 16.70
C VAL A 103 -15.40 6.52 16.60
N LEU A 104 -14.43 6.97 15.79
CA LEU A 104 -14.15 8.40 15.59
C LEU A 104 -15.34 9.13 14.97
N VAL A 105 -16.00 8.53 13.98
CA VAL A 105 -17.09 9.15 13.24
C VAL A 105 -18.43 9.03 13.98
N ASP A 106 -18.82 7.83 14.39
CA ASP A 106 -20.17 7.57 14.91
C ASP A 106 -20.25 7.81 16.42
N SER A 107 -19.27 7.32 17.18
CA SER A 107 -19.32 7.37 18.66
C SER A 107 -18.86 8.71 19.23
N LEU A 108 -17.84 9.33 18.62
CA LEU A 108 -17.28 10.61 19.05
C LEU A 108 -17.81 11.80 18.24
N SER A 109 -18.57 11.56 17.17
CA SER A 109 -19.16 12.60 16.30
C SER A 109 -18.15 13.63 15.81
N LEU A 110 -16.89 13.23 15.59
CA LEU A 110 -15.79 14.13 15.17
C LEU A 110 -15.85 14.50 13.68
N GLY A 111 -16.86 13.99 12.97
CA GLY A 111 -17.11 14.23 11.56
C GLY A 111 -16.31 13.31 10.62
N PRO A 112 -16.61 13.35 9.33
CA PRO A 112 -16.07 12.41 8.33
C PRO A 112 -14.57 12.61 8.04
N VAL A 113 -13.98 13.73 8.48
CA VAL A 113 -12.55 14.02 8.30
C VAL A 113 -11.69 13.40 9.40
N ALA A 114 -12.28 13.04 10.55
CA ALA A 114 -11.53 12.55 11.71
C ALA A 114 -10.64 11.31 11.44
N PRO A 115 -11.04 10.32 10.64
CA PRO A 115 -10.15 9.21 10.29
C PRO A 115 -8.89 9.65 9.52
N PHE A 116 -8.99 10.70 8.70
CA PHE A 116 -7.85 11.25 7.96
C PHE A 116 -6.86 11.97 8.89
N ASP A 117 -7.38 12.67 9.90
CA ASP A 117 -6.55 13.33 10.92
C ASP A 117 -5.83 12.31 11.80
N ALA A 118 -6.54 11.26 12.22
CA ALA A 118 -5.92 10.14 12.93
C ALA A 118 -4.81 9.50 12.09
N ALA A 119 -5.08 9.21 10.80
CA ALA A 119 -4.07 8.67 9.90
C ALA A 119 -2.84 9.59 9.78
N ALA A 120 -3.03 10.91 9.71
CA ALA A 120 -1.92 11.87 9.67
C ALA A 120 -1.06 11.82 10.95
N ILE A 121 -1.67 11.64 12.13
CA ILE A 121 -0.94 11.47 13.40
C ILE A 121 -0.11 10.18 13.39
N PHE A 122 -0.70 9.05 13.00
CA PHE A 122 0.03 7.77 12.89
C PHE A 122 1.19 7.86 11.90
N LEU A 123 1.02 8.56 10.78
CA LEU A 123 2.08 8.80 9.81
C LEU A 123 3.18 9.70 10.34
N ALA A 124 2.85 10.74 11.12
CA ALA A 124 3.85 11.60 11.75
C ALA A 124 4.70 10.82 12.77
N ILE A 125 4.07 9.95 13.56
CA ILE A 125 4.77 9.03 14.47
C ILE A 125 5.67 8.07 13.68
N GLY A 126 5.13 7.44 12.63
CA GLY A 126 5.90 6.56 11.75
C GLY A 126 7.09 7.27 11.10
N MET A 127 6.90 8.50 10.65
CA MET A 127 7.97 9.35 10.12
C MET A 127 9.05 9.62 11.16
N ALA A 128 8.69 9.95 12.40
CA ALA A 128 9.64 10.15 13.48
C ALA A 128 10.46 8.88 13.77
N ILE A 129 9.83 7.70 13.74
CA ILE A 129 10.51 6.41 13.91
C ILE A 129 11.48 6.14 12.75
N ILE A 130 11.06 6.37 11.50
CA ILE A 130 11.93 6.20 10.33
C ILE A 130 13.12 7.17 10.41
N LEU A 131 12.89 8.41 10.83
CA LEU A 131 13.95 9.40 11.00
C LEU A 131 14.91 9.05 12.14
N SER A 132 14.46 8.42 13.22
CA SER A 132 15.36 8.05 14.33
C SER A 132 16.09 6.72 14.11
N SER A 133 15.43 5.76 13.45
CA SER A 133 15.85 4.36 13.48
C SER A 133 16.45 3.87 12.16
N TRP A 134 16.09 4.48 11.03
CA TRP A 134 16.52 3.98 9.71
C TRP A 134 17.79 4.68 9.24
N THR A 135 18.72 3.88 8.72
CA THR A 135 19.90 4.33 7.99
C THR A 135 19.54 4.59 6.53
N GLU A 136 20.28 5.48 5.88
CA GLU A 136 20.10 5.69 4.44
C GLU A 136 20.73 4.51 3.67
N ASN A 137 19.97 3.93 2.75
CA ASN A 137 20.47 2.96 1.79
C ASN A 137 20.03 3.38 0.38
N PHE A 138 20.86 3.02 -0.60
CA PHE A 138 20.71 3.40 -2.00
C PHE A 138 20.63 2.14 -2.86
N GLY A 139 20.05 2.28 -4.05
CA GLY A 139 20.17 1.25 -5.08
C GLY A 139 21.63 1.08 -5.52
N ASP A 140 21.91 -0.02 -6.20
CA ASP A 140 23.27 -0.31 -6.66
C ASP A 140 23.72 0.77 -7.69
N PRO A 141 24.84 1.49 -7.45
CA PRO A 141 25.30 2.54 -8.36
C PRO A 141 25.63 2.04 -9.77
N SER A 142 25.90 0.73 -9.90
CA SER A 142 26.15 0.07 -11.19
C SER A 142 24.87 -0.12 -12.03
N GLU A 143 23.69 -0.04 -11.40
CA GLU A 143 22.38 -0.12 -12.05
C GLU A 143 21.79 1.25 -12.39
N ASN A 144 22.63 2.28 -12.55
CA ASN A 144 22.25 3.60 -13.08
C ASN A 144 21.91 3.55 -14.59
N LYS A 145 21.18 2.52 -15.01
CA LYS A 145 20.66 2.38 -16.36
C LYS A 145 19.59 3.46 -16.57
N ASP A 146 19.61 4.03 -17.76
CA ASP A 146 18.60 5.01 -18.16
C ASP A 146 17.20 4.40 -18.07
N LEU A 147 16.21 5.16 -17.58
CA LEU A 147 14.86 4.61 -17.31
C LEU A 147 14.28 3.92 -18.54
N LEU A 148 14.49 4.51 -19.70
CA LEU A 148 14.04 4.01 -20.99
C LEU A 148 14.60 2.60 -21.29
N THR A 149 15.83 2.33 -20.85
CA THR A 149 16.48 1.02 -21.02
C THR A 149 15.87 -0.02 -20.07
N GLN A 150 15.55 0.35 -18.83
CA GLN A 150 14.86 -0.53 -17.88
C GLN A 150 13.43 -0.86 -18.35
N PHE A 151 12.68 0.13 -18.83
CA PHE A 151 11.35 -0.07 -19.40
C PHE A 151 11.39 -0.98 -20.63
N ARG A 152 12.38 -0.78 -21.52
CA ARG A 152 12.56 -1.65 -22.69
C ARG A 152 12.89 -3.09 -22.27
N GLY A 153 13.77 -3.27 -21.28
CA GLY A 153 14.10 -4.59 -20.73
C GLY A 153 12.87 -5.30 -20.15
N ALA A 154 12.08 -4.60 -19.35
CA ALA A 154 10.84 -5.13 -18.79
C ALA A 154 9.81 -5.49 -19.89
N ALA A 155 9.65 -4.62 -20.90
CA ALA A 155 8.75 -4.89 -22.02
C ALA A 155 9.17 -6.11 -22.83
N VAL A 156 10.48 -6.28 -23.08
CA VAL A 156 11.03 -7.47 -23.75
C VAL A 156 10.80 -8.72 -22.90
N ALA A 157 11.06 -8.67 -21.59
CA ALA A 157 10.83 -9.80 -20.69
C ALA A 157 9.36 -10.25 -20.70
N ILE A 158 8.42 -9.31 -20.59
CA ILE A 158 6.98 -9.57 -20.66
C ILE A 158 6.60 -10.15 -22.02
N ALA A 159 7.13 -9.61 -23.12
CA ALA A 159 6.82 -10.10 -24.47
C ALA A 159 7.45 -11.48 -24.76
N SER A 160 8.56 -11.82 -24.10
CA SER A 160 9.30 -13.06 -24.34
C SER A 160 8.76 -14.25 -23.55
N ASP A 161 8.10 -14.02 -22.42
CA ASP A 161 7.57 -15.08 -21.56
C ASP A 161 6.06 -14.93 -21.40
N GLU A 162 5.33 -15.83 -22.07
CA GLU A 162 3.88 -15.90 -22.02
C GLU A 162 3.34 -16.06 -20.59
N LYS A 163 4.07 -16.75 -19.70
CA LYS A 163 3.65 -16.90 -18.30
C LYS A 163 3.70 -15.57 -17.57
N ILE A 164 4.73 -14.77 -17.80
CA ILE A 164 4.85 -13.42 -17.22
C ILE A 164 3.72 -12.53 -17.75
N ALA A 165 3.45 -12.58 -19.05
CA ALA A 165 2.34 -11.82 -19.65
C ALA A 165 0.97 -12.23 -19.08
N LEU A 166 0.70 -13.54 -18.97
CA LEU A 166 -0.54 -14.07 -18.41
C LEU A 166 -0.69 -13.72 -16.92
N LEU A 167 0.37 -13.83 -16.12
CA LEU A 167 0.36 -13.42 -14.72
C LEU A 167 0.05 -11.92 -14.59
N GLY A 168 0.67 -11.09 -15.42
CA GLY A 168 0.39 -9.65 -15.47
C GLY A 168 -1.06 -9.35 -15.85
N ALA A 169 -1.63 -10.07 -16.82
CA ALA A 169 -3.02 -9.92 -17.24
C ALA A 169 -4.00 -10.33 -16.13
N ILE A 170 -3.77 -11.49 -15.50
CA ILE A 170 -4.59 -11.99 -14.38
C ILE A 170 -4.56 -10.98 -13.22
N GLN A 171 -3.38 -10.52 -12.82
CA GLN A 171 -3.24 -9.53 -11.75
C GLN A 171 -3.97 -8.22 -12.08
N SER A 172 -3.85 -7.74 -13.33
CA SER A 172 -4.52 -6.52 -13.78
C SER A 172 -6.04 -6.63 -13.77
N LEU A 173 -6.58 -7.77 -14.22
CA LEU A 173 -8.02 -8.04 -14.18
C LEU A 173 -8.52 -8.16 -12.73
N PHE A 174 -7.79 -8.86 -11.88
CA PHE A 174 -8.12 -9.01 -10.47
C PHE A 174 -8.13 -7.65 -9.76
N GLU A 175 -7.05 -6.87 -9.85
CA GLU A 175 -7.00 -5.53 -9.26
C GLU A 175 -8.09 -4.61 -9.83
N GLY A 176 -8.34 -4.66 -11.15
CA GLY A 176 -9.39 -3.87 -11.79
C GLY A 176 -10.79 -4.15 -11.22
N SER A 177 -11.12 -5.44 -11.03
CA SER A 177 -12.37 -5.84 -10.38
C SER A 177 -12.44 -5.40 -8.91
N MET A 178 -11.33 -5.50 -8.17
CA MET A 178 -11.25 -5.06 -6.78
C MET A 178 -11.47 -3.54 -6.65
N TYR A 179 -10.84 -2.72 -7.50
CA TYR A 179 -11.06 -1.27 -7.50
C TYR A 179 -12.50 -0.89 -7.88
N THR A 180 -13.11 -1.62 -8.81
CA THR A 180 -14.52 -1.43 -9.18
C THR A 180 -15.43 -1.70 -7.98
N PHE A 181 -15.20 -2.80 -7.27
CA PHE A 181 -15.91 -3.11 -6.03
C PHE A 181 -15.72 -2.01 -4.97
N VAL A 182 -14.49 -1.58 -4.70
CA VAL A 182 -14.18 -0.53 -3.70
C VAL A 182 -14.84 0.82 -4.03
N PHE A 183 -15.09 1.11 -5.31
CA PHE A 183 -15.78 2.33 -5.72
C PHE A 183 -17.31 2.21 -5.60
N LEU A 184 -17.86 1.04 -5.91
CA LEU A 184 -19.32 0.85 -6.04
C LEU A 184 -20.01 0.32 -4.79
N TRP A 185 -19.30 -0.29 -3.83
CA TRP A 185 -19.95 -0.92 -2.68
C TRP A 185 -20.72 0.09 -1.81
N THR A 186 -20.21 1.31 -1.66
CA THR A 186 -20.86 2.35 -0.85
C THR A 186 -22.19 2.83 -1.46
N PRO A 187 -22.22 3.30 -2.73
CA PRO A 187 -23.48 3.69 -3.37
C PRO A 187 -24.43 2.49 -3.59
N ALA A 188 -23.91 1.27 -3.71
CA ALA A 188 -24.75 0.07 -3.84
C ALA A 188 -25.47 -0.30 -2.54
N LEU A 189 -24.87 -0.04 -1.38
CA LEU A 189 -25.46 -0.33 -0.06
C LEU A 189 -26.29 0.83 0.50
N SER A 190 -26.10 2.04 -0.02
CA SER A 190 -26.87 3.22 0.38
C SER A 190 -27.42 3.94 -0.86
N PRO A 191 -28.39 3.33 -1.58
CA PRO A 191 -28.95 3.92 -2.79
C PRO A 191 -29.85 5.14 -2.51
N ASN A 192 -30.38 5.26 -1.29
CA ASN A 192 -31.27 6.33 -0.84
C ASN A 192 -30.63 7.23 0.23
N ASP A 193 -29.29 7.34 0.25
CA ASP A 193 -28.52 8.09 1.27
C ASP A 193 -28.81 7.65 2.72
N GLU A 194 -29.04 6.35 2.91
CA GLU A 194 -29.17 5.71 4.22
C GLU A 194 -27.85 5.80 4.99
N GLU A 195 -27.90 6.17 6.27
CA GLU A 195 -26.74 6.17 7.15
C GLU A 195 -26.31 4.73 7.46
N ILE A 196 -25.17 4.32 6.88
CA ILE A 196 -24.58 3.00 7.10
C ILE A 196 -23.26 3.11 7.87
N PRO A 197 -22.95 2.15 8.78
CA PRO A 197 -21.68 2.14 9.51
C PRO A 197 -20.54 1.66 8.60
N HIS A 198 -20.00 2.59 7.81
CA HIS A 198 -19.00 2.32 6.77
C HIS A 198 -17.77 1.58 7.30
N GLY A 199 -17.29 1.96 8.49
CA GLY A 199 -16.12 1.35 9.12
C GLY A 199 -16.35 -0.11 9.50
N PHE A 200 -17.54 -0.42 10.01
CA PHE A 200 -17.92 -1.80 10.34
C PHE A 200 -18.06 -2.67 9.09
N ILE A 201 -18.71 -2.17 8.04
CA ILE A 201 -18.84 -2.90 6.76
C ILE A 201 -17.46 -3.19 6.18
N PHE A 202 -16.57 -2.20 6.13
CA PHE A 202 -15.19 -2.40 5.67
C PHE A 202 -14.45 -3.46 6.50
N ALA A 203 -14.60 -3.43 7.84
CA ALA A 203 -14.00 -4.43 8.72
C ALA A 203 -14.50 -5.85 8.41
N THR A 204 -15.78 -6.02 8.07
CA THR A 204 -16.32 -7.33 7.65
C THR A 204 -15.73 -7.84 6.33
N PHE A 205 -15.52 -6.95 5.35
CA PHE A 205 -14.85 -7.32 4.09
C PHE A 205 -13.41 -7.78 4.32
N MET A 206 -12.66 -7.04 5.15
CA MET A 206 -11.29 -7.40 5.50
C MET A 206 -11.22 -8.73 6.27
N LEU A 207 -12.17 -8.97 7.18
CA LEU A 207 -12.28 -10.24 7.89
C LEU A 207 -12.54 -11.41 6.94
N ALA A 208 -13.47 -11.26 5.99
CA ALA A 208 -13.75 -12.28 4.98
C ALA A 208 -12.50 -12.58 4.11
N SER A 209 -11.76 -11.55 3.71
CA SER A 209 -10.50 -11.70 2.95
C SER A 209 -9.42 -12.45 3.75
N MET A 210 -9.28 -12.15 5.04
CA MET A 210 -8.35 -12.86 5.93
C MET A 210 -8.73 -14.33 6.11
N LEU A 211 -10.03 -14.63 6.27
CA LEU A 211 -10.53 -16.00 6.39
C LEU A 211 -10.27 -16.79 5.10
N GLY A 212 -10.52 -16.18 3.94
CA GLY A 212 -10.20 -16.77 2.63
C GLY A 212 -8.72 -17.10 2.48
N SER A 213 -7.83 -16.16 2.84
CA SER A 213 -6.38 -16.35 2.82
C SER A 213 -5.91 -17.47 3.76
N SER A 214 -6.52 -17.55 4.95
CA SER A 214 -6.24 -18.60 5.94
C SER A 214 -6.71 -19.97 5.48
N LEU A 215 -7.84 -20.05 4.78
CA LEU A 215 -8.33 -21.30 4.20
C LEU A 215 -7.45 -21.75 3.03
N ALA A 216 -7.13 -20.83 2.11
CA ALA A 216 -6.30 -21.10 0.94
C ALA A 216 -4.90 -21.60 1.34
N SER A 217 -4.26 -20.94 2.31
CA SER A 217 -2.95 -21.38 2.84
C SER A 217 -3.00 -22.80 3.40
N ARG A 218 -4.04 -23.16 4.15
CA ARG A 218 -4.23 -24.53 4.67
C ARG A 218 -4.47 -25.57 3.58
N LEU A 219 -5.21 -25.21 2.53
CA LEU A 219 -5.47 -26.08 1.38
C LEU A 219 -4.20 -26.29 0.55
N MET A 220 -3.42 -25.23 0.32
CA MET A 220 -2.14 -25.30 -0.39
C MET A 220 -1.08 -26.11 0.38
N ALA A 221 -1.04 -25.97 1.72
CA ALA A 221 -0.14 -26.77 2.56
C ALA A 221 -0.43 -28.28 2.48
N ARG A 222 -1.68 -28.68 2.16
CA ARG A 222 -2.08 -30.08 1.98
C ARG A 222 -1.86 -30.62 0.57
N SER A 223 -1.73 -29.75 -0.44
CA SER A 223 -1.69 -30.13 -1.85
C SER A 223 -0.29 -30.15 -2.45
N SER A 224 0.76 -29.78 -1.69
CA SER A 224 2.14 -30.01 -2.13
C SER A 224 2.42 -31.53 -2.13
N PRO A 225 2.59 -32.18 -3.31
CA PRO A 225 3.08 -33.55 -3.34
C PRO A 225 4.51 -33.56 -2.80
N ARG A 226 4.87 -34.63 -2.07
CA ARG A 226 6.27 -34.92 -1.76
C ARG A 226 7.06 -35.19 -3.02
#